data_AF-A0A843KRR6-F1
#
_entry.id   AF-A0A843KRR6-F1
#
_cell.length_a   1.000
_cell.length_b   1.000
_cell.length_c   1.000
_cell.angle_alpha   90.00
_cell.angle_beta   90.00
_cell.angle_gamma   90.00
#
_symmetry.space_group_name_H-M   'P 1'
#
loop_
_entity.id
_entity.type
_entity.pdbx_description
1 polymer ?
#
loop_
_entity_poly.entity_id
_entity_poly.type
_entity_poly.pdbx_seq_one_letter_code
_entity_poly.pdbx_strand_id
1 'polypeptide(L)'
;VLWASYGGNNDFSRPENYLWGALFFAVPLMTILGTHELSHYLAAKKCGVAASLPFFIPSIPPLGTFGAFISMRDPIPDRRSLVIIGSAGPIGGLLVTIPVSFLGLWLTSMGDPSSGMVGDAGAVAISIQPLYALLSLLVPLPENVTLHPTAFAAWVGFLVTAINLLPAGQLDGGHVARGLLGDKAKYLSYATVGLLLVLGLYYTGWLIFAMLILFLGLRHPAPLNDVSKLSNKTKVLGVVTMAILLITFSPIPLVEIAPDHSFNVELPGGNETTMLAGSTVYVTMLVNNTGNTNSTMELNAMQVPHGWSVSLFLQGGDEDNATDLLEVLVPYDEGMVVIIKVSVPDEEEAGVWDLLIDMKSFNSDQSVYQSDEHLLKFTVE
;
A
#
# COMPACT_ATOMS: atom_id res chain seq x y z
N VAL A 1 -8.63 -1.63 -0.10
CA VAL A 1 -9.31 -2.06 1.14
C VAL A 1 -10.74 -2.47 0.82
N LEU A 2 -11.01 -3.76 0.67
CA LEU A 2 -12.37 -4.29 0.53
C LEU A 2 -12.90 -4.65 1.92
N TRP A 3 -14.21 -4.51 2.15
CA TRP A 3 -14.81 -4.90 3.43
C TRP A 3 -14.51 -6.37 3.77
N ALA A 4 -14.48 -7.25 2.78
CA ALA A 4 -14.08 -8.65 2.92
C ALA A 4 -12.72 -8.82 3.63
N SER A 5 -11.73 -8.02 3.24
CA SER A 5 -10.39 -8.02 3.85
C SER A 5 -10.38 -7.37 5.23
N TYR A 6 -11.22 -6.36 5.48
CA TYR A 6 -11.34 -5.73 6.79
C TYR A 6 -12.06 -6.64 7.81
N GLY A 7 -13.12 -7.33 7.39
CA GLY A 7 -13.91 -8.21 8.25
C GLY A 7 -13.37 -9.64 8.37
N GLY A 8 -12.15 -9.91 7.88
CA GLY A 8 -11.49 -11.22 7.95
C GLY A 8 -12.19 -12.35 7.18
N ASN A 9 -13.07 -12.02 6.23
CA ASN A 9 -13.86 -13.00 5.47
C ASN A 9 -13.58 -12.86 3.97
N ASN A 10 -12.72 -13.73 3.45
CA ASN A 10 -12.27 -13.70 2.05
C ASN A 10 -13.30 -14.20 1.02
N ASP A 11 -14.53 -14.52 1.45
CA ASP A 11 -15.60 -14.93 0.53
C ASP A 11 -16.28 -13.70 -0.12
N PHE A 12 -15.84 -13.40 -1.35
CA PHE A 12 -16.39 -12.31 -2.16
C PHE A 12 -17.85 -12.53 -2.61
N SER A 13 -18.40 -13.74 -2.48
CA SER A 13 -19.76 -14.03 -2.94
C SER A 13 -20.85 -13.63 -1.93
N ARG A 14 -20.48 -13.29 -0.69
CA ARG A 14 -21.43 -12.98 0.37
C ARG A 14 -22.10 -11.61 0.17
N PRO A 15 -23.45 -11.53 0.19
CA PRO A 15 -24.17 -10.26 0.06
C PRO A 15 -23.79 -9.21 1.13
N GLU A 16 -23.45 -9.67 2.33
CA GLU A 16 -23.04 -8.81 3.45
C GLU A 16 -21.78 -7.99 3.11
N ASN A 17 -20.81 -8.58 2.42
CA ASN A 17 -19.57 -7.91 2.04
C ASN A 17 -19.83 -6.75 1.06
N TYR A 18 -20.79 -6.92 0.15
CA TYR A 18 -21.23 -5.85 -0.74
C TYR A 18 -21.99 -4.76 0.00
N LEU A 19 -22.88 -5.13 0.92
CA LEU A 19 -23.66 -4.17 1.69
C LEU A 19 -22.77 -3.28 2.56
N TRP A 20 -21.85 -3.89 3.30
CA TRP A 20 -20.93 -3.16 4.16
C TRP A 20 -19.88 -2.39 3.37
N GLY A 21 -19.38 -2.94 2.26
CA GLY A 21 -18.54 -2.20 1.32
C GLY A 21 -19.25 -0.97 0.76
N ALA A 22 -20.53 -1.09 0.40
CA ALA A 22 -21.33 0.05 -0.05
C ALA A 22 -21.49 1.10 1.06
N LEU A 23 -21.83 0.68 2.27
CA LEU A 23 -22.08 1.59 3.39
C LEU A 23 -20.82 2.30 3.88
N PHE A 24 -19.70 1.58 4.02
CA PHE A 24 -18.49 2.10 4.66
C PHE A 24 -17.42 2.59 3.69
N PHE A 25 -17.50 2.26 2.40
CA PHE A 25 -16.58 2.81 1.40
C PHE A 25 -17.32 3.64 0.35
N ALA A 26 -18.31 3.06 -0.33
CA ALA A 26 -18.94 3.72 -1.48
C ALA A 26 -19.74 4.97 -1.07
N VAL A 27 -20.58 4.90 -0.03
CA VAL A 27 -21.38 6.05 0.43
C VAL A 27 -20.48 7.21 0.87
N PRO A 28 -19.46 7.03 1.73
CA PRO A 28 -18.52 8.10 2.06
C PRO A 28 -17.81 8.69 0.83
N LEU A 29 -17.29 7.85 -0.05
CA LEU A 29 -16.58 8.30 -1.26
C LEU A 29 -17.51 9.09 -2.20
N MET A 30 -18.70 8.57 -2.46
CA MET A 30 -19.72 9.24 -3.29
C MET A 30 -20.17 10.57 -2.68
N THR A 31 -20.24 10.66 -1.36
CA THR A 31 -20.60 11.91 -0.66
C THR A 31 -19.50 12.97 -0.85
N ILE A 32 -18.23 12.58 -0.76
CA ILE A 32 -17.08 13.45 -1.02
C ILE A 32 -17.12 13.96 -2.48
N LEU A 33 -17.16 13.03 -3.45
CA LEU A 33 -17.15 13.35 -4.89
C LEU A 33 -18.39 14.13 -5.31
N GLY A 34 -19.56 13.75 -4.80
CA GLY A 34 -20.82 14.43 -5.07
C GLY A 34 -20.83 15.86 -4.55
N THR A 35 -20.28 16.08 -3.36
CA THR A 35 -20.19 17.42 -2.78
C THR A 35 -19.16 18.29 -3.50
N HIS A 36 -18.06 17.70 -3.97
CA HIS A 36 -17.09 18.37 -4.84
C HIS A 36 -17.77 18.93 -6.09
N GLU A 37 -18.43 18.07 -6.87
CA GLU A 37 -19.10 18.51 -8.10
C GLU A 37 -20.31 19.43 -7.84
N LEU A 38 -21.06 19.20 -6.76
CA LEU A 38 -22.14 20.10 -6.36
C LEU A 38 -21.62 21.50 -6.02
N SER A 39 -20.45 21.60 -5.40
CA SER A 39 -19.82 22.89 -5.07
C SER A 39 -19.42 23.64 -6.32
N HIS A 40 -18.90 22.94 -7.34
CA HIS A 40 -18.67 23.51 -8.66
C HIS A 40 -19.96 24.04 -9.29
N TYR A 41 -21.02 23.24 -9.31
CA TYR A 41 -22.32 23.64 -9.85
C TYR A 41 -22.89 24.89 -9.16
N LEU A 42 -22.84 24.94 -7.83
CA LEU A 42 -23.32 26.10 -7.06
C LEU A 42 -22.47 27.36 -7.34
N ALA A 43 -21.15 27.20 -7.47
CA ALA A 43 -20.26 28.30 -7.82
C ALA A 43 -20.47 28.81 -9.25
N ALA A 44 -20.64 27.90 -10.22
CA ALA A 44 -20.95 28.24 -11.60
C ALA A 44 -22.26 29.02 -11.70
N LYS A 45 -23.32 28.55 -11.03
CA LYS A 45 -24.62 29.24 -10.95
C LYS A 45 -24.48 30.64 -10.34
N LYS A 46 -23.69 30.79 -9.27
CA LYS A 46 -23.42 32.10 -8.63
C LYS A 46 -22.65 33.05 -9.55
N CYS A 47 -21.80 32.53 -10.43
CA CYS A 47 -21.06 33.31 -11.42
C CYS A 47 -21.85 33.53 -12.73
N GLY A 48 -23.10 33.07 -12.82
CA GLY A 48 -23.93 33.21 -14.01
C GLY A 48 -23.52 32.31 -15.17
N VAL A 49 -22.86 31.17 -14.89
CA VAL A 49 -22.39 30.20 -15.89
C VAL A 49 -23.30 28.98 -15.87
N ALA A 50 -23.86 28.59 -17.02
CA ALA A 50 -24.66 27.37 -17.11
C ALA A 50 -23.78 26.13 -17.01
N ALA A 51 -24.10 25.27 -16.03
CA ALA A 51 -23.46 23.99 -15.81
C ALA A 51 -24.52 22.88 -15.70
N SER A 52 -24.14 21.64 -16.04
CA SER A 52 -24.98 20.47 -15.77
C SER A 52 -25.04 20.13 -14.28
N LEU A 53 -26.01 19.31 -13.89
CA LEU A 53 -25.97 18.65 -12.59
C LEU A 53 -24.82 17.62 -12.56
N PRO A 54 -24.30 17.26 -11.37
CA PRO A 54 -23.30 16.22 -11.22
C PRO A 54 -23.78 14.89 -11.79
N PHE A 55 -22.96 14.25 -12.62
CA PHE A 55 -23.17 12.88 -13.08
C PHE A 55 -21.98 12.01 -12.69
N PHE A 56 -22.26 10.85 -12.09
CA PHE A 56 -21.24 9.88 -11.68
C PHE A 56 -20.94 8.92 -12.82
N ILE A 57 -19.64 8.67 -13.06
CA ILE A 57 -19.20 7.68 -14.03
C ILE A 57 -18.79 6.41 -13.27
N PRO A 58 -19.51 5.29 -13.40
CA PRO A 58 -19.10 4.04 -12.78
C PRO A 58 -17.79 3.55 -13.39
N SER A 59 -16.89 3.01 -12.57
CA SER A 59 -15.68 2.32 -13.03
C SER A 59 -15.75 0.85 -12.70
N ILE A 60 -14.93 0.07 -13.41
CA ILE A 60 -14.65 -1.32 -13.03
C ILE A 60 -13.78 -1.27 -11.75
N PRO A 61 -13.90 -2.25 -10.82
CA PRO A 61 -13.04 -2.37 -9.63
C PRO A 61 -11.55 -2.24 -9.99
N PRO A 62 -10.70 -1.65 -9.11
CA PRO A 62 -10.85 -1.59 -7.65
C PRO A 62 -11.42 -0.29 -7.05
N LEU A 63 -11.53 0.80 -7.81
CA LEU A 63 -11.95 2.12 -7.28
C LEU A 63 -13.48 2.34 -7.29
N GLY A 64 -14.24 1.53 -8.03
CA GLY A 64 -15.71 1.55 -8.09
C GLY A 64 -16.35 2.72 -8.87
N THR A 65 -15.72 3.90 -8.92
CA THR A 65 -16.14 5.04 -9.75
C THR A 65 -14.94 5.75 -10.37
N PHE A 66 -15.09 6.29 -11.58
CA PHE A 66 -14.10 7.18 -12.21
C PHE A 66 -14.21 8.63 -11.70
N GLY A 67 -15.11 8.89 -10.76
CA GLY A 67 -15.44 10.21 -10.27
C GLY A 67 -16.86 10.65 -10.65
N ALA A 68 -17.17 11.89 -10.29
CA ALA A 68 -18.30 12.63 -10.82
C ALA A 68 -17.76 13.79 -11.65
N PHE A 69 -18.54 14.25 -12.63
CA PHE A 69 -18.18 15.44 -13.39
C PHE A 69 -19.40 16.33 -13.64
N ILE A 70 -19.15 17.63 -13.73
CA ILE A 70 -20.05 18.60 -14.36
C ILE A 70 -19.55 18.99 -15.75
N SER A 71 -20.47 19.26 -16.67
CA SER A 71 -20.17 19.85 -17.97
C SER A 71 -20.50 21.34 -17.94
N MET A 72 -19.49 22.18 -18.18
CA MET A 72 -19.63 23.62 -18.35
C MET A 72 -20.14 23.91 -19.76
N ARG A 73 -21.31 24.56 -19.87
CA ARG A 73 -21.99 24.80 -21.17
C ARG A 73 -21.67 26.17 -21.75
N ASP A 74 -21.33 27.14 -20.90
CA ASP A 74 -20.96 28.50 -21.32
C ASP A 74 -19.47 28.76 -21.13
N PRO A 75 -18.85 29.62 -21.97
CA PRO A 75 -17.50 30.11 -21.74
C PRO A 75 -17.42 30.93 -20.44
N ILE A 76 -16.32 30.80 -19.71
CA ILE A 76 -16.17 31.44 -18.40
C ILE A 76 -16.04 32.97 -18.57
N PRO A 77 -16.83 33.79 -17.85
CA PRO A 77 -16.92 35.23 -18.10
C PRO A 77 -15.62 35.99 -17.86
N ASP A 78 -14.91 35.67 -16.77
CA ASP A 78 -13.78 36.47 -16.31
C ASP A 78 -12.84 35.68 -15.39
N ARG A 79 -11.66 36.25 -15.12
CA ARG A 79 -10.62 35.62 -14.28
C ARG A 79 -11.05 35.39 -12.83
N ARG A 80 -11.93 36.22 -12.26
CA ARG A 80 -12.45 35.98 -10.91
C ARG A 80 -13.39 34.77 -10.91
N SER A 81 -14.24 34.64 -11.92
CA SER A 81 -15.12 33.47 -12.07
C SER A 81 -14.32 32.17 -12.20
N LEU A 82 -13.19 32.18 -12.93
CA LEU A 82 -12.26 31.05 -12.99
C LEU A 82 -11.77 30.61 -11.60
N VAL A 83 -11.29 31.56 -10.78
CA VAL A 83 -10.81 31.21 -9.43
C VAL A 83 -11.95 30.73 -8.55
N ILE A 84 -13.11 31.37 -8.57
CA ILE A 84 -14.24 31.00 -7.71
C ILE A 84 -14.73 29.59 -8.04
N ILE A 85 -14.94 29.29 -9.32
CA ILE A 85 -15.42 27.98 -9.77
C ILE A 85 -14.34 26.93 -9.50
N GLY A 86 -13.10 27.13 -9.98
CA GLY A 86 -12.01 26.17 -9.77
C GLY A 86 -11.66 25.92 -8.29
N SER A 87 -11.94 26.86 -7.39
CA SER A 87 -11.73 26.65 -5.95
C SER A 87 -12.89 25.93 -5.26
N ALA A 88 -14.10 26.00 -5.81
CA ALA A 88 -15.31 25.56 -5.11
C ALA A 88 -15.36 24.05 -4.92
N GLY A 89 -15.08 23.27 -5.98
CA GLY A 89 -15.04 21.82 -5.88
C GLY A 89 -14.06 21.32 -4.82
N PRO A 90 -12.76 21.62 -4.94
CA PRO A 90 -11.74 21.16 -3.99
C PRO A 90 -12.03 21.56 -2.54
N ILE A 91 -12.50 22.79 -2.30
CA ILE A 91 -12.87 23.24 -0.94
C ILE A 91 -14.09 22.47 -0.44
N GLY A 92 -15.14 22.33 -1.26
CA GLY A 92 -16.36 21.62 -0.90
C GLY A 92 -16.14 20.14 -0.63
N GLY A 93 -15.38 19.47 -1.49
CA GLY A 93 -14.95 18.09 -1.30
C GLY A 93 -14.18 17.92 0.00
N LEU A 94 -13.15 18.77 0.22
CA LEU A 94 -12.32 18.72 1.42
C LEU A 94 -13.11 18.94 2.72
N LEU A 95 -14.09 19.84 2.72
CA LEU A 95 -14.97 20.07 3.88
C LEU A 95 -15.73 18.82 4.31
N VAL A 96 -16.02 17.90 3.37
CA VAL A 96 -16.63 16.60 3.65
C VAL A 96 -15.57 15.54 3.94
N THR A 97 -14.44 15.57 3.23
CA THR A 97 -13.35 14.59 3.45
C THR A 97 -12.79 14.66 4.87
N ILE A 98 -12.66 15.86 5.46
CA ILE A 98 -12.15 16.03 6.83
C ILE A 98 -13.00 15.26 7.87
N PRO A 99 -14.32 15.50 8.03
CA PRO A 99 -15.12 14.75 8.99
C PRO A 99 -15.20 13.25 8.67
N VAL A 100 -15.21 12.86 7.39
CA VAL A 100 -15.18 11.45 7.00
C VAL A 100 -13.84 10.80 7.39
N SER A 101 -12.72 11.51 7.28
CA SER A 101 -11.41 11.02 7.72
C SER A 101 -11.37 10.82 9.23
N PHE A 102 -11.89 11.75 10.03
CA PHE A 102 -12.01 11.58 11.48
C PHE A 102 -12.84 10.36 11.83
N LEU A 103 -14.02 10.21 11.21
CA LEU A 103 -14.89 9.06 11.42
C LEU A 103 -14.17 7.75 11.05
N GLY A 104 -13.49 7.72 9.90
CA GLY A 104 -12.75 6.54 9.44
C GLY A 104 -11.57 6.19 10.34
N LEU A 105 -10.79 7.17 10.79
CA LEU A 105 -9.68 6.97 11.71
C LEU A 105 -10.17 6.50 13.08
N TRP A 106 -11.26 7.06 13.57
CA TRP A 106 -11.90 6.62 14.80
C TRP A 106 -12.43 5.19 14.70
N LEU A 107 -13.09 4.83 13.60
CA LEU A 107 -13.51 3.45 13.32
C LEU A 107 -12.30 2.50 13.23
N THR A 108 -11.19 2.96 12.64
CA THR A 108 -9.93 2.21 12.59
C THR A 108 -9.38 1.97 13.99
N SER A 109 -9.43 2.96 14.90
CA SER A 109 -8.96 2.79 16.28
C SER A 109 -9.74 1.78 17.11
N MET A 110 -10.96 1.43 16.68
CA MET A 110 -11.81 0.41 17.31
C MET A 110 -11.67 -0.97 16.66
N GLY A 111 -10.87 -1.08 15.59
CA GLY A 111 -10.61 -2.35 14.92
C GLY A 111 -9.67 -3.24 15.72
N ASP A 112 -9.72 -4.54 15.44
CA ASP A 112 -8.79 -5.49 16.03
C ASP A 112 -7.38 -5.29 15.45
N PRO A 113 -6.32 -5.51 16.26
CA PRO A 113 -4.96 -5.55 15.75
C PRO A 113 -4.85 -6.60 14.64
N SER A 114 -4.27 -6.21 13.50
CA SER A 114 -3.88 -7.15 12.48
C SER A 114 -2.54 -7.77 12.84
N SER A 115 -2.31 -8.99 12.38
CA SER A 115 -1.04 -9.69 12.58
C SER A 115 0.15 -8.99 11.90
N GLY A 116 -0.07 -7.93 11.10
CA GLY A 116 0.98 -7.29 10.30
C GLY A 116 1.49 -8.15 9.13
N MET A 117 1.02 -9.40 9.04
CA MET A 117 1.40 -10.38 8.03
C MET A 117 0.96 -9.94 6.64
N VAL A 118 1.89 -9.95 5.70
CA VAL A 118 1.65 -9.75 4.28
C VAL A 118 1.23 -11.09 3.67
N GLY A 119 0.14 -11.12 2.91
CA GLY A 119 -0.25 -12.36 2.20
C GLY A 119 0.69 -12.65 1.03
N ASP A 120 0.67 -13.89 0.52
CA ASP A 120 1.48 -14.34 -0.62
C ASP A 120 1.30 -13.52 -1.91
N ALA A 121 0.17 -12.80 -2.04
CA ALA A 121 -0.11 -11.88 -3.13
C ALA A 121 0.53 -10.49 -2.94
N GLY A 122 1.27 -10.28 -1.85
CA GLY A 122 1.75 -8.98 -1.41
C GLY A 122 0.67 -8.15 -0.72
N ALA A 123 1.07 -6.97 -0.25
CA ALA A 123 0.19 -5.99 0.34
C ALA A 123 0.38 -4.62 -0.34
N VAL A 124 -0.65 -3.77 -0.29
CA VAL A 124 -0.55 -2.39 -0.75
C VAL A 124 -0.74 -1.48 0.45
N ALA A 125 0.32 -0.77 0.82
CA ALA A 125 0.27 0.26 1.84
C ALA A 125 -0.09 1.61 1.21
N ILE A 126 -0.84 2.42 1.98
CA ILE A 126 -1.14 3.79 1.60
C ILE A 126 -0.09 4.74 2.20
N SER A 127 0.37 5.69 1.41
CA SER A 127 1.18 6.79 1.91
C SER A 127 0.28 7.83 2.57
N ILE A 128 0.67 8.29 3.76
CA ILE A 128 -0.08 9.27 4.52
C ILE A 128 0.22 10.68 3.97
N GLN A 129 -0.81 11.36 3.44
CA GLN A 129 -0.68 12.76 3.02
C GLN A 129 -0.46 13.67 4.24
N PRO A 130 0.18 14.85 4.11
CA PRO A 130 0.43 15.75 5.24
C PRO A 130 -0.82 16.11 6.05
N LEU A 131 -1.95 16.38 5.38
CA LEU A 131 -3.22 16.63 6.06
C LEU A 131 -3.73 15.39 6.78
N TYR A 132 -3.63 14.21 6.17
CA TYR A 132 -4.03 12.95 6.80
C TYR A 132 -3.17 12.67 8.05
N ALA A 133 -1.86 12.93 7.98
CA ALA A 133 -0.94 12.81 9.12
C ALA A 133 -1.34 13.74 10.27
N LEU A 134 -1.70 14.99 9.96
CA LEU A 134 -2.18 15.92 10.98
C LEU A 134 -3.46 15.42 11.66
N LEU A 135 -4.37 14.82 10.89
CA LEU A 135 -5.63 14.28 11.40
C LEU A 135 -5.42 12.99 12.20
N SER A 136 -4.47 12.14 11.82
CA SER A 136 -4.11 10.95 12.59
C SER A 136 -3.47 11.29 13.94
N LEU A 137 -2.83 12.46 14.10
CA LEU A 137 -2.35 12.91 15.42
C LEU A 137 -3.48 13.18 16.43
N LEU A 138 -4.72 13.35 15.95
CA LEU A 138 -5.87 13.64 16.79
C LEU A 138 -6.64 12.37 17.20
N VAL A 139 -6.27 11.22 16.65
CA VAL A 139 -6.89 9.92 16.94
C VAL A 139 -5.81 8.92 17.33
N PRO A 140 -5.81 8.38 18.56
CA PRO A 140 -4.84 7.37 18.95
C PRO A 140 -5.09 6.08 18.16
N LEU A 141 -4.17 5.72 17.27
CA LEU A 141 -4.22 4.48 16.51
C LEU A 141 -3.34 3.41 17.17
N PRO A 142 -3.84 2.18 17.37
CA PRO A 142 -3.00 1.05 17.76
C PRO A 142 -1.91 0.76 16.72
N GLU A 143 -0.82 0.14 17.16
CA GLU A 143 0.16 -0.43 16.24
C GLU A 143 -0.47 -1.58 15.45
N ASN A 144 -0.12 -1.71 14.16
CA ASN A 144 -0.56 -2.78 13.27
C ASN A 144 -2.09 -2.94 13.22
N VAL A 145 -2.84 -1.88 12.94
CA VAL A 145 -4.30 -1.95 12.76
C VAL A 145 -4.68 -1.91 11.28
N THR A 146 -5.65 -2.76 10.88
CA THR A 146 -6.19 -2.71 9.52
C THR A 146 -6.98 -1.42 9.32
N LEU A 147 -6.67 -0.68 8.26
CA LEU A 147 -7.36 0.57 7.96
C LEU A 147 -8.85 0.32 7.64
N HIS A 148 -9.75 1.04 8.34
CA HIS A 148 -11.18 0.94 8.06
C HIS A 148 -11.51 1.47 6.65
N PRO A 149 -12.45 0.84 5.90
CA PRO A 149 -12.80 1.29 4.54
C PRO A 149 -13.23 2.75 4.44
N THR A 150 -13.89 3.30 5.46
CA THR A 150 -14.23 4.74 5.55
C THR A 150 -12.99 5.62 5.60
N ALA A 151 -11.94 5.21 6.33
CA ALA A 151 -10.68 5.93 6.40
C ALA A 151 -9.96 5.89 5.04
N PHE A 152 -10.01 4.75 4.36
CA PHE A 152 -9.51 4.61 2.99
C PHE A 152 -10.28 5.49 1.99
N ALA A 153 -11.62 5.57 2.10
CA ALA A 153 -12.43 6.47 1.26
C ALA A 153 -12.03 7.95 1.45
N ALA A 154 -11.73 8.36 2.69
CA ALA A 154 -11.25 9.71 2.95
C ALA A 154 -9.85 9.96 2.36
N TRP A 155 -8.95 8.97 2.48
CA TRP A 155 -7.63 9.00 1.83
C TRP A 155 -7.76 9.19 0.31
N VAL A 156 -8.66 8.44 -0.34
CA VAL A 156 -8.97 8.62 -1.77
C VAL A 156 -9.52 10.03 -2.03
N GLY A 157 -10.38 10.56 -1.16
CA GLY A 157 -10.89 11.93 -1.25
C GLY A 157 -9.79 13.00 -1.27
N PHE A 158 -8.78 12.88 -0.42
CA PHE A 158 -7.62 13.78 -0.44
C PHE A 158 -6.81 13.63 -1.73
N LEU A 159 -6.59 12.39 -2.19
CA LEU A 159 -5.89 12.12 -3.45
C LEU A 159 -6.61 12.74 -4.65
N VAL A 160 -7.92 12.56 -4.76
CA VAL A 160 -8.75 13.15 -5.83
C VAL A 160 -8.70 14.68 -5.77
N THR A 161 -8.78 15.25 -4.57
CA THR A 161 -8.65 16.70 -4.37
C THR A 161 -7.29 17.21 -4.87
N ALA A 162 -6.20 16.49 -4.56
CA ALA A 162 -4.86 16.83 -5.01
C ALA A 162 -4.72 16.75 -6.53
N ILE A 163 -5.21 15.67 -7.15
CA ILE A 163 -5.18 15.51 -8.61
C ILE A 163 -5.94 16.64 -9.30
N ASN A 164 -7.16 16.95 -8.84
CA ASN A 164 -7.96 18.04 -9.41
C ASN A 164 -7.30 19.41 -9.22
N LEU A 165 -6.52 19.61 -8.15
CA LEU A 165 -5.79 20.85 -7.91
C LEU A 165 -4.44 20.95 -8.62
N LEU A 166 -4.02 19.94 -9.37
CA LEU A 166 -2.82 20.05 -10.21
C LEU A 166 -3.00 21.24 -11.20
N PRO A 167 -2.04 22.18 -11.26
CA PRO A 167 -2.20 23.41 -12.03
C PRO A 167 -1.92 23.19 -13.52
N ALA A 168 -2.70 22.32 -14.16
CA ALA A 168 -2.54 21.89 -15.54
C ALA A 168 -3.87 21.71 -16.28
N GLY A 169 -3.86 22.05 -17.57
CA GLY A 169 -4.98 21.86 -18.48
C GLY A 169 -6.31 22.44 -17.99
N GLN A 170 -7.36 21.63 -18.06
CA GLN A 170 -8.74 21.96 -17.65
C GLN A 170 -9.09 21.45 -16.24
N LEU A 171 -8.10 21.00 -15.46
CA LEU A 171 -8.33 20.63 -14.07
C LEU A 171 -8.72 21.86 -13.23
N ASP A 172 -9.28 21.63 -12.06
CA ASP A 172 -9.67 22.69 -11.11
C ASP A 172 -8.49 23.61 -10.76
N GLY A 173 -7.32 23.04 -10.53
CA GLY A 173 -6.07 23.77 -10.33
C GLY A 173 -5.64 24.57 -11.56
N GLY A 174 -5.96 24.08 -12.77
CA GLY A 174 -5.78 24.80 -14.03
C GLY A 174 -6.66 26.05 -14.11
N HIS A 175 -7.93 25.95 -13.72
CA HIS A 175 -8.83 27.11 -13.60
C HIS A 175 -8.29 28.15 -12.62
N VAL A 176 -7.86 27.72 -11.42
CA VAL A 176 -7.31 28.60 -10.38
C VAL A 176 -6.00 29.25 -10.84
N ALA A 177 -5.08 28.47 -11.39
CA ALA A 177 -3.80 28.96 -11.92
C ALA A 177 -4.02 29.97 -13.06
N ARG A 178 -4.93 29.67 -14.00
CA ARG A 178 -5.30 30.60 -15.08
C ARG A 178 -5.91 31.88 -14.53
N GLY A 179 -6.80 31.77 -13.55
CA GLY A 179 -7.36 32.90 -12.85
C GLY A 179 -6.27 33.79 -12.25
N LEU A 180 -5.35 33.24 -11.45
CA LEU A 180 -4.30 33.98 -10.74
C LEU A 180 -3.20 34.55 -11.65
N LEU A 181 -2.71 33.76 -12.61
CA LEU A 181 -1.51 34.06 -13.41
C LEU A 181 -1.81 34.49 -14.86
N GLY A 182 -3.05 34.33 -15.34
CA GLY A 182 -3.44 34.60 -16.72
C GLY A 182 -2.67 33.70 -17.69
N ASP A 183 -2.19 34.26 -18.80
CA ASP A 183 -1.40 33.54 -19.82
C ASP A 183 -0.14 32.84 -19.32
N LYS A 184 0.40 33.28 -18.18
CA LYS A 184 1.59 32.65 -17.60
C LYS A 184 1.30 31.29 -16.96
N ALA A 185 0.03 30.95 -16.70
CA ALA A 185 -0.36 29.66 -16.17
C ALA A 185 0.08 28.47 -17.03
N LYS A 186 0.30 28.68 -18.35
CA LYS A 186 0.83 27.65 -19.25
C LYS A 186 2.18 27.09 -18.81
N TYR A 187 3.04 27.93 -18.22
CA TYR A 187 4.36 27.48 -17.75
C TYR A 187 4.23 26.60 -16.50
N LEU A 188 3.23 26.89 -15.65
CA LEU A 188 2.93 26.07 -14.49
C LEU A 188 2.35 24.71 -14.91
N SER A 189 1.54 24.68 -15.97
CA SER A 189 1.06 23.43 -16.59
C SER A 189 2.21 22.59 -17.14
N TYR A 190 3.17 23.21 -17.86
CA TYR A 190 4.38 22.50 -18.34
C TYR A 190 5.22 21.96 -17.19
N ALA A 191 5.42 22.75 -16.13
CA ALA A 191 6.13 22.32 -14.94
C ALA A 191 5.42 21.14 -14.24
N THR A 192 4.09 21.18 -14.16
CA THR A 192 3.28 20.11 -13.57
C THR A 192 3.46 18.80 -14.34
N VAL A 193 3.38 18.82 -15.67
CA VAL A 193 3.59 17.62 -16.48
C VAL A 193 5.02 17.11 -16.35
N GLY A 194 6.02 18.00 -16.37
CA GLY A 194 7.41 17.62 -16.12
C GLY A 194 7.60 16.93 -14.76
N LEU A 195 6.97 17.48 -13.71
CA LEU A 195 6.96 16.88 -12.37
C LEU A 195 6.30 15.50 -12.37
N LEU A 196 5.13 15.35 -12.99
CA LEU A 196 4.42 14.07 -13.06
C LEU A 196 5.21 13.01 -13.83
N LEU A 197 5.96 13.37 -14.88
CA LEU A 197 6.84 12.45 -15.60
C LEU A 197 7.99 11.96 -14.73
N VAL A 198 8.61 12.85 -13.93
CA VAL A 198 9.67 12.48 -12.99
C VAL A 198 9.11 11.60 -11.87
N LEU A 199 7.97 11.98 -11.28
CA LEU A 199 7.28 11.17 -10.27
C LEU A 199 6.79 9.83 -10.84
N GLY A 200 6.49 9.78 -12.13
CA GLY A 200 6.14 8.57 -12.87
C GLY A 200 7.22 7.49 -12.87
N LEU A 201 8.48 7.86 -12.63
CA LEU A 201 9.59 6.91 -12.45
C LEU A 201 9.51 6.16 -11.11
N TYR A 202 8.83 6.74 -10.11
CA TYR A 202 8.65 6.17 -8.78
C TYR A 202 7.26 5.57 -8.59
N TYR A 203 6.23 6.19 -9.18
CA TYR A 203 4.86 5.70 -9.15
C TYR A 203 4.24 5.84 -10.54
N THR A 204 4.11 4.71 -11.24
CA THR A 204 3.65 4.63 -12.64
C THR A 204 2.28 5.27 -12.87
N GLY A 205 1.42 5.32 -11.85
CA GLY A 205 0.11 5.98 -11.93
C GLY A 205 0.19 7.46 -12.32
N TRP A 206 1.29 8.16 -12.02
CA TRP A 206 1.46 9.56 -12.45
C TRP A 206 1.64 9.72 -13.97
N LEU A 207 2.14 8.70 -14.66
CA LEU A 207 2.25 8.70 -16.12
C LEU A 207 0.86 8.71 -16.79
N ILE A 208 -0.12 8.04 -16.19
CA ILE A 208 -1.51 8.04 -16.66
C ILE A 208 -2.08 9.47 -16.60
N PHE A 209 -1.88 10.16 -15.48
CA PHE A 209 -2.35 11.54 -15.32
C PHE A 209 -1.58 12.52 -16.22
N ALA A 210 -0.26 12.34 -16.40
CA ALA A 210 0.51 13.13 -17.35
C ALA A 210 -0.02 12.99 -18.78
N MET A 211 -0.32 11.75 -19.21
CA MET A 211 -0.90 11.47 -20.52
C MET A 211 -2.30 12.07 -20.67
N LEU A 212 -3.15 11.95 -19.64
CA LEU A 212 -4.50 12.52 -19.63
C LEU A 212 -4.46 14.06 -19.77
N ILE A 213 -3.55 14.72 -19.04
CA ILE A 213 -3.36 16.17 -19.14
C ILE A 213 -2.88 16.59 -20.54
N LEU A 214 -1.96 15.81 -21.13
CA LEU A 214 -1.49 16.04 -22.50
C LEU A 214 -2.63 15.92 -23.52
N PHE A 215 -3.52 14.94 -23.35
CA PHE A 215 -4.68 14.72 -24.21
C PHE A 215 -5.74 15.81 -24.07
N LEU A 216 -6.07 16.23 -22.84
CA LEU A 216 -7.01 17.33 -22.57
C LEU A 216 -6.46 18.71 -23.00
N GLY A 217 -5.14 18.79 -23.16
CA GLY A 217 -4.42 19.98 -23.60
C GLY A 217 -3.80 20.77 -22.44
N LEU A 218 -2.55 21.17 -22.63
CA LEU A 218 -1.75 21.86 -21.61
C LEU A 218 -2.16 23.31 -21.33
N ARG A 219 -2.97 23.91 -22.21
CA ARG A 219 -3.37 25.32 -22.11
C ARG A 219 -4.83 25.41 -21.72
N HIS A 220 -5.08 26.14 -20.65
CA HIS A 220 -6.43 26.50 -20.26
C HIS A 220 -7.02 27.55 -21.23
N PRO A 221 -8.27 27.40 -21.71
CA PRO A 221 -8.91 28.40 -22.56
C PRO A 221 -9.02 29.78 -21.88
N ALA A 222 -8.89 30.85 -22.65
CA ALA A 222 -9.00 32.21 -22.11
C ALA A 222 -10.47 32.53 -21.74
N PRO A 223 -10.71 33.23 -20.61
CA PRO A 223 -12.05 33.74 -20.29
C PRO A 223 -12.44 34.89 -21.22
N LEU A 224 -13.74 35.21 -21.30
CA LEU A 224 -14.24 36.29 -22.16
C LEU A 224 -13.62 37.65 -21.81
N ASN A 225 -13.40 37.92 -20.52
CA ASN A 225 -12.72 39.11 -20.02
C ASN A 225 -11.44 38.76 -19.27
N ASP A 226 -10.30 38.86 -19.95
CA ASP A 226 -8.97 38.55 -19.41
C ASP A 226 -8.16 39.78 -18.96
N VAL A 227 -8.70 40.99 -19.17
CA VAL A 227 -8.02 42.26 -18.85
C VAL A 227 -8.33 42.71 -17.42
N SER A 228 -9.49 42.29 -16.89
CA SER A 228 -9.94 42.69 -15.55
C SER A 228 -8.98 42.22 -14.44
N LYS A 229 -8.70 43.13 -13.49
CA LYS A 229 -7.83 42.82 -12.34
C LYS A 229 -8.61 42.01 -11.29
N LEU A 230 -7.96 40.99 -10.74
CA LEU A 230 -8.48 40.22 -9.62
C LEU A 230 -8.53 41.05 -8.33
N SER A 231 -9.64 40.93 -7.60
CA SER A 231 -9.76 41.45 -6.23
C SER A 231 -8.81 40.73 -5.27
N ASN A 232 -8.36 41.41 -4.21
CA ASN A 232 -7.46 40.80 -3.21
C ASN A 232 -8.10 39.56 -2.55
N LYS A 233 -9.41 39.59 -2.28
CA LYS A 233 -10.13 38.45 -1.70
C LYS A 233 -10.06 37.21 -2.61
N THR A 234 -10.22 37.41 -3.92
CA THR A 234 -10.13 36.31 -4.91
C THR A 234 -8.71 35.79 -5.05
N LYS A 235 -7.70 36.67 -4.96
CA LYS A 235 -6.30 36.22 -4.95
C LYS A 235 -6.00 35.34 -3.75
N VAL A 236 -6.42 35.77 -2.55
CA VAL A 236 -6.25 34.99 -1.32
C VAL A 236 -6.95 33.64 -1.44
N LEU A 237 -8.18 33.60 -1.95
CA LEU A 237 -8.90 32.35 -2.20
C LEU A 237 -8.09 31.40 -3.09
N GLY A 238 -7.63 31.85 -4.25
CA GLY A 238 -6.86 31.01 -5.15
C GLY A 238 -5.53 30.54 -4.55
N VAL A 239 -4.84 31.38 -3.76
CA VAL A 239 -3.61 30.99 -3.07
C VAL A 239 -3.88 29.92 -2.01
N VAL A 240 -4.93 30.09 -1.20
CA VAL A 240 -5.35 29.08 -0.21
C VAL A 240 -5.69 27.77 -0.90
N THR A 241 -6.40 27.82 -2.02
CA THR A 241 -6.73 26.64 -2.81
C THR A 241 -5.48 25.95 -3.37
N MET A 242 -4.48 26.69 -3.85
CA MET A 242 -3.20 26.09 -4.25
C MET A 242 -2.40 25.54 -3.06
N ALA A 243 -2.58 26.08 -1.85
CA ALA A 243 -1.98 25.51 -0.64
C ALA A 243 -2.63 24.19 -0.23
N ILE A 244 -3.93 23.98 -0.53
CA ILE A 244 -4.61 22.70 -0.32
C ILE A 244 -3.89 21.58 -1.09
N LEU A 245 -3.47 21.84 -2.33
CA LEU A 245 -2.68 20.88 -3.12
C LEU A 245 -1.46 20.39 -2.33
N LEU A 246 -0.72 21.31 -1.69
CA LEU A 246 0.52 20.95 -0.99
C LEU A 246 0.28 20.04 0.22
N ILE A 247 -0.86 20.16 0.88
CA ILE A 247 -1.20 19.36 2.07
C ILE A 247 -1.95 18.07 1.74
N THR A 248 -2.57 17.97 0.55
CA THR A 248 -3.28 16.76 0.09
C THR A 248 -2.50 15.94 -0.93
N PHE A 249 -1.40 16.45 -1.50
CA PHE A 249 -0.59 15.73 -2.47
C PHE A 249 0.36 14.74 -1.78
N SER A 250 0.44 13.51 -2.30
CA SER A 250 1.47 12.54 -1.95
C SER A 250 2.23 12.14 -3.22
N PRO A 251 3.57 12.24 -3.25
CA PRO A 251 4.37 11.84 -4.42
C PRO A 251 4.27 10.35 -4.75
N ILE A 252 4.08 9.50 -3.75
CA ILE A 252 3.98 8.04 -3.92
C ILE A 252 2.74 7.59 -3.13
N PRO A 253 1.53 7.65 -3.74
CA PRO A 253 0.29 7.39 -3.01
C PRO A 253 0.18 5.95 -2.49
N LEU A 254 0.60 4.99 -3.29
CA LEU A 254 0.53 3.56 -2.97
C LEU A 254 1.93 2.96 -3.05
N VAL A 255 2.24 2.11 -2.07
CA VAL A 255 3.49 1.35 -2.01
C VAL A 255 3.14 -0.13 -1.98
N GLU A 256 3.69 -0.88 -2.94
CA GLU A 256 3.58 -2.33 -2.97
C GLU A 256 4.62 -2.93 -2.02
N ILE A 257 4.16 -3.82 -1.14
CA ILE A 257 4.98 -4.57 -0.20
C ILE A 257 4.97 -6.02 -0.67
N ALA A 258 6.12 -6.52 -1.11
CA ALA A 258 6.28 -7.90 -1.53
C ALA A 258 6.31 -8.84 -0.30
N PRO A 259 5.83 -10.08 -0.45
CA PRO A 259 6.06 -11.11 0.55
C PRO A 259 7.57 -11.35 0.68
N ASP A 260 8.04 -11.38 1.92
CA ASP A 260 9.42 -11.63 2.29
C ASP A 260 9.45 -12.95 3.06
N HIS A 261 10.13 -13.94 2.48
CA HIS A 261 10.29 -15.29 3.04
C HIS A 261 11.68 -15.50 3.66
N SER A 262 12.33 -14.42 4.12
CA SER A 262 13.65 -14.49 4.75
C SER A 262 13.61 -15.24 6.08
N PHE A 263 14.67 -15.97 6.38
CA PHE A 263 14.83 -16.67 7.65
C PHE A 263 16.26 -16.54 8.19
N ASN A 264 16.39 -16.76 9.49
CA ASN A 264 17.66 -16.84 10.18
C ASN A 264 17.77 -18.15 10.96
N VAL A 265 18.98 -18.70 11.04
CA VAL A 265 19.27 -19.96 11.71
C VAL A 265 20.29 -19.74 12.81
N GLU A 266 19.99 -20.24 14.00
CA GLU A 266 20.88 -20.23 15.14
C GLU A 266 21.16 -21.67 15.61
N LEU A 267 22.42 -21.95 15.94
CA LEU A 267 22.87 -23.23 16.48
C LEU A 267 23.31 -23.02 17.93
N PRO A 268 22.43 -23.20 18.93
CA PRO A 268 22.76 -22.94 20.34
C PRO A 268 23.94 -23.79 20.86
N GLY A 269 24.11 -25.00 20.31
CA GLY A 269 25.22 -25.90 20.63
C GLY A 269 26.51 -25.63 19.85
N GLY A 270 26.52 -24.63 18.96
CA GLY A 270 27.60 -24.41 18.00
C GLY A 270 27.54 -25.37 16.81
N ASN A 271 28.56 -25.30 15.96
CA ASN A 271 28.68 -26.10 14.74
C ASN A 271 29.61 -27.31 14.88
N GLU A 272 30.18 -27.56 16.06
CA GLU A 272 31.09 -28.68 16.32
C GLU A 272 30.50 -29.56 17.42
N THR A 273 30.52 -30.88 17.22
CA THR A 273 29.98 -31.86 18.17
C THR A 273 30.91 -33.06 18.26
N THR A 274 31.25 -33.46 19.49
CA THR A 274 32.07 -34.65 19.76
C THR A 274 31.17 -35.83 20.16
N MET A 275 31.44 -37.01 19.62
CA MET A 275 30.62 -38.21 19.84
C MET A 275 31.47 -39.48 19.83
N LEU A 276 30.93 -40.58 20.36
CA LEU A 276 31.59 -41.88 20.36
C LEU A 276 31.06 -42.74 19.20
N ALA A 277 31.87 -43.65 18.69
CA ALA A 277 31.39 -44.67 17.74
C ALA A 277 30.21 -45.46 18.34
N GLY A 278 29.21 -45.77 17.51
CA GLY A 278 27.98 -46.44 17.94
C GLY A 278 26.97 -45.57 18.72
N SER A 279 27.29 -44.30 18.98
CA SER A 279 26.39 -43.40 19.70
C SER A 279 25.46 -42.63 18.77
N THR A 280 24.37 -42.12 19.35
CA THR A 280 23.45 -41.20 18.68
C THR A 280 23.48 -39.87 19.42
N VAL A 281 23.62 -38.77 18.69
CA VAL A 281 23.59 -37.41 19.23
C VAL A 281 22.50 -36.60 18.57
N TYR A 282 21.97 -35.65 19.33
CA TYR A 282 20.93 -34.73 18.90
C TYR A 282 21.50 -33.33 18.85
N VAL A 283 21.50 -32.72 17.66
CA VAL A 283 21.87 -31.32 17.47
C VAL A 283 20.59 -30.50 17.34
N THR A 284 20.55 -29.37 18.04
CA THR A 284 19.41 -28.46 17.99
C THR A 284 19.71 -27.29 17.08
N MET A 285 18.77 -27.00 16.19
CA MET A 285 18.80 -25.88 15.27
C MET A 285 17.55 -25.03 15.48
N LEU A 286 17.72 -23.75 15.78
CA LEU A 286 16.64 -22.79 15.91
C LEU A 286 16.50 -22.06 14.58
N VAL A 287 15.31 -22.11 13.98
CA VAL A 287 15.01 -21.48 12.70
C VAL A 287 13.94 -20.43 12.95
N ASN A 288 14.30 -19.17 12.76
CA ASN A 288 13.42 -18.02 13.00
C ASN A 288 12.96 -17.43 11.66
N ASN A 289 11.64 -17.28 11.50
CA ASN A 289 11.11 -16.55 10.36
C ASN A 289 11.28 -15.05 10.59
N THR A 290 12.18 -14.43 9.83
CA THR A 290 12.46 -12.98 9.88
C THR A 290 11.69 -12.20 8.81
N GLY A 291 10.96 -12.92 7.96
CA GLY A 291 10.16 -12.37 6.88
C GLY A 291 8.88 -11.68 7.35
N ASN A 292 8.09 -11.18 6.40
CA ASN A 292 6.83 -10.49 6.67
C ASN A 292 5.59 -11.37 6.41
N THR A 293 5.79 -12.66 6.13
CA THR A 293 4.73 -13.61 5.81
C THR A 293 5.03 -15.01 6.37
N ASN A 294 4.04 -15.90 6.29
CA ASN A 294 4.26 -17.31 6.58
C ASN A 294 5.17 -17.90 5.50
N SER A 295 6.17 -18.67 5.92
CA SER A 295 7.18 -19.20 5.01
C SER A 295 7.24 -20.70 5.10
N THR A 296 7.07 -21.39 3.97
CA THR A 296 7.42 -22.80 3.88
C THR A 296 8.92 -22.91 3.75
N MET A 297 9.52 -23.71 4.62
CA MET A 297 10.95 -23.97 4.66
C MET A 297 11.21 -25.46 4.43
N GLU A 298 12.23 -25.75 3.64
CA GLU A 298 12.75 -27.09 3.39
C GLU A 298 14.14 -27.19 4.00
N LEU A 299 14.36 -28.24 4.78
CA LEU A 299 15.66 -28.59 5.35
C LEU A 299 16.07 -29.95 4.81
N ASN A 300 17.23 -30.02 4.19
CA ASN A 300 17.75 -31.23 3.58
C ASN A 300 19.13 -31.57 4.16
N ALA A 301 19.25 -32.76 4.74
CA ALA A 301 20.53 -33.31 5.19
C ALA A 301 21.31 -33.87 4.01
N MET A 302 22.33 -33.12 3.57
CA MET A 302 23.20 -33.47 2.46
C MET A 302 24.58 -33.95 2.92
N GLN A 303 25.28 -34.64 2.03
CA GLN A 303 26.63 -35.15 2.27
C GLN A 303 26.74 -36.06 3.51
N VAL A 304 25.67 -36.80 3.82
CA VAL A 304 25.67 -37.75 4.95
C VAL A 304 26.78 -38.79 4.74
N PRO A 305 27.70 -38.96 5.71
CA PRO A 305 28.77 -39.96 5.63
C PRO A 305 28.24 -41.38 5.40
N HIS A 306 29.05 -42.22 4.74
CA HIS A 306 28.64 -43.57 4.43
C HIS A 306 28.40 -44.39 5.71
N GLY A 307 27.23 -45.02 5.84
CA GLY A 307 26.86 -45.81 7.00
C GLY A 307 26.19 -45.01 8.13
N TRP A 308 26.24 -43.68 8.10
CA TRP A 308 25.57 -42.83 9.09
C TRP A 308 24.07 -42.73 8.79
N SER A 309 23.27 -42.52 9.83
CA SER A 309 21.85 -42.21 9.71
C SER A 309 21.60 -40.81 10.28
N VAL A 310 21.00 -39.95 9.46
CA VAL A 310 20.60 -38.60 9.85
C VAL A 310 19.09 -38.49 9.68
N SER A 311 18.43 -37.91 10.67
CA SER A 311 16.99 -37.66 10.61
C SER A 311 16.64 -36.31 11.23
N LEU A 312 15.78 -35.57 10.55
CA LEU A 312 15.32 -34.24 10.90
C LEU A 312 13.88 -34.32 11.39
N PHE A 313 13.58 -33.69 12.53
CA PHE A 313 12.21 -33.59 13.03
C PHE A 313 12.02 -32.38 13.93
N LEU A 314 10.76 -32.00 14.17
CA LEU A 314 10.41 -30.86 15.01
C LEU A 314 10.48 -31.21 16.50
N GLN A 315 10.89 -30.26 17.33
CA GLN A 315 10.82 -30.43 18.78
C GLN A 315 9.38 -30.73 19.23
N GLY A 316 9.17 -31.87 19.90
CA GLY A 316 7.86 -32.35 20.32
C GLY A 316 7.08 -33.12 19.25
N GLY A 317 7.66 -33.32 18.06
CA GLY A 317 7.17 -34.25 17.03
C GLY A 317 7.51 -35.70 17.34
N ASP A 318 6.92 -36.61 16.56
CA ASP A 318 7.16 -38.06 16.68
C ASP A 318 8.45 -38.44 15.93
N GLU A 319 9.35 -39.18 16.59
CA GLU A 319 10.62 -39.62 15.99
C GLU A 319 10.38 -40.57 14.80
N ASP A 320 9.23 -41.25 14.78
CA ASP A 320 8.86 -42.19 13.72
C ASP A 320 8.59 -41.51 12.36
N ASN A 321 8.39 -40.19 12.34
CA ASN A 321 8.20 -39.39 11.12
C ASN A 321 9.49 -38.70 10.65
N ALA A 322 10.64 -38.99 11.28
CA ALA A 322 11.89 -38.31 10.97
C ALA A 322 12.46 -38.77 9.61
N THR A 323 12.79 -37.80 8.77
CA THR A 323 13.26 -37.98 7.39
C THR A 323 14.57 -37.22 7.17
N ASP A 324 15.27 -37.48 6.07
CA ASP A 324 16.41 -36.69 5.60
C ASP A 324 16.01 -35.33 5.00
N LEU A 325 14.73 -35.20 4.64
CA LEU A 325 14.09 -33.99 4.14
C LEU A 325 12.94 -33.57 5.05
N LEU A 326 13.00 -32.39 5.64
CA LEU A 326 11.93 -31.81 6.46
C LEU A 326 11.35 -30.58 5.78
N GLU A 327 10.08 -30.65 5.40
CA GLU A 327 9.31 -29.51 4.88
C GLU A 327 8.31 -29.04 5.95
N VAL A 328 8.32 -27.75 6.25
CA VAL A 328 7.55 -27.19 7.37
C VAL A 328 7.10 -25.76 7.08
N LEU A 329 5.87 -25.45 7.49
CA LEU A 329 5.35 -24.09 7.47
C LEU A 329 5.75 -23.39 8.77
N VAL A 330 6.54 -22.32 8.67
CA VAL A 330 6.91 -21.47 9.80
C VAL A 330 6.06 -20.20 9.77
N PRO A 331 5.20 -19.97 10.78
CA PRO A 331 4.37 -18.78 10.82
C PRO A 331 5.18 -17.48 10.91
N TYR A 332 4.57 -16.37 10.51
CA TYR A 332 5.12 -15.02 10.67
C TYR A 332 5.38 -14.71 12.16
N ASP A 333 6.54 -14.10 12.47
CA ASP A 333 6.99 -13.73 13.82
C ASP A 333 7.12 -14.92 14.80
N GLU A 334 7.24 -16.13 14.25
CA GLU A 334 7.49 -17.35 15.01
C GLU A 334 8.83 -17.99 14.63
N GLY A 335 9.37 -18.75 15.58
CA GLY A 335 10.55 -19.58 15.40
C GLY A 335 10.21 -21.04 15.69
N MET A 336 10.92 -21.93 15.04
CA MET A 336 10.79 -23.37 15.21
C MET A 336 12.11 -23.97 15.66
N VAL A 337 12.02 -25.07 16.41
CA VAL A 337 13.19 -25.82 16.83
C VAL A 337 13.22 -27.13 16.07
N VAL A 338 14.25 -27.29 15.24
CA VAL A 338 14.55 -28.52 14.50
C VAL A 338 15.57 -29.33 15.30
N ILE A 339 15.29 -30.61 15.47
CA ILE A 339 16.17 -31.58 16.08
C ILE A 339 16.77 -32.44 14.95
N ILE A 340 18.10 -32.48 14.92
CA ILE A 340 18.89 -33.27 13.99
C ILE A 340 19.44 -34.45 14.77
N LYS A 341 18.92 -35.65 14.52
CA LYS A 341 19.41 -36.90 15.11
C LYS A 341 20.46 -37.48 14.18
N VAL A 342 21.66 -37.70 14.72
CA VAL A 342 22.80 -38.27 13.99
C VAL A 342 23.25 -39.54 14.70
N SER A 343 23.16 -40.66 14.01
CA SER A 343 23.57 -41.98 14.50
C SER A 343 24.79 -42.48 13.72
N VAL A 344 25.84 -42.83 14.46
CA VAL A 344 27.13 -43.28 13.92
C VAL A 344 27.25 -44.81 14.04
N PRO A 345 27.84 -45.50 13.04
CA PRO A 345 28.15 -46.93 13.14
C PRO A 345 29.05 -47.29 14.32
N ASP A 346 28.91 -48.52 14.83
CA ASP A 346 29.76 -49.05 15.92
C ASP A 346 31.23 -49.22 15.50
N GLU A 347 31.50 -49.39 14.21
CA GLU A 347 32.84 -49.67 13.64
C GLU A 347 33.52 -48.42 13.05
N GLU A 348 33.01 -47.21 13.33
CA GLU A 348 33.56 -45.97 12.76
C GLU A 348 34.95 -45.64 13.35
N GLU A 349 35.91 -45.28 12.49
CA GLU A 349 37.25 -44.87 12.92
C GLU A 349 37.25 -43.43 13.47
N ALA A 350 38.19 -43.14 14.37
CA ALA A 350 38.35 -41.80 14.92
C ALA A 350 38.69 -40.79 13.81
N GLY A 351 37.89 -39.73 13.70
CA GLY A 351 37.97 -38.81 12.57
C GLY A 351 37.04 -37.61 12.70
N VAL A 352 37.18 -36.68 11.75
CA VAL A 352 36.32 -35.51 11.63
C VAL A 352 35.49 -35.65 10.36
N TRP A 353 34.17 -35.53 10.53
CA TRP A 353 33.19 -35.66 9.47
C TRP A 353 32.35 -34.40 9.37
N ASP A 354 32.07 -33.99 8.14
CA ASP A 354 31.27 -32.82 7.85
C ASP A 354 29.87 -33.27 7.41
N LEU A 355 28.82 -32.70 8.01
CA LEU A 355 27.43 -32.85 7.61
C LEU A 355 26.92 -31.49 7.12
N LEU A 356 26.33 -31.46 5.92
CA LEU A 356 25.79 -30.24 5.34
C LEU A 356 24.27 -30.23 5.49
N ILE A 357 23.73 -29.19 6.11
CA ILE A 357 22.28 -28.93 6.12
C ILE A 357 22.01 -27.78 5.16
N ASP A 358 21.30 -28.06 4.08
CA ASP A 358 20.81 -27.04 3.15
C ASP A 358 19.38 -26.66 3.51
N MET A 359 19.18 -25.37 3.69
CA MET A 359 17.91 -24.78 4.10
C MET A 359 17.41 -23.86 3.01
N LYS A 360 16.17 -24.04 2.58
CA LYS A 360 15.53 -23.21 1.58
C LYS A 360 14.22 -22.67 2.08
N SER A 361 13.94 -21.42 1.76
CA SER A 361 12.58 -20.87 1.79
C SER A 361 12.09 -20.63 0.38
N PHE A 362 10.77 -20.66 0.20
CA PHE A 362 10.15 -20.60 -1.12
C PHE A 362 9.19 -19.41 -1.24
N ASN A 363 9.13 -18.88 -2.46
CA ASN A 363 8.07 -18.01 -2.91
C ASN A 363 6.75 -18.79 -3.11
N SER A 364 5.67 -18.05 -3.28
CA SER A 364 4.34 -18.61 -3.61
C SER A 364 4.28 -19.39 -4.94
N ASP A 365 5.24 -19.17 -5.85
CA ASP A 365 5.39 -19.93 -7.10
C ASP A 365 6.34 -21.14 -6.97
N GLN A 366 6.74 -21.48 -5.74
CA GLN A 366 7.71 -22.52 -5.39
C GLN A 366 9.14 -22.28 -5.90
N SER A 367 9.45 -21.08 -6.38
CA SER A 367 10.85 -20.71 -6.62
C SER A 367 11.57 -20.46 -5.29
N VAL A 368 12.86 -20.78 -5.23
CA VAL A 368 13.68 -20.56 -4.03
C VAL A 368 13.83 -19.05 -3.79
N TYR A 369 13.43 -18.59 -2.60
CA TYR A 369 13.57 -17.21 -2.16
C TYR A 369 14.94 -16.98 -1.50
N GLN A 370 15.25 -17.77 -0.47
CA GLN A 370 16.53 -17.79 0.22
C GLN A 370 17.03 -19.24 0.31
N SER A 371 18.33 -19.43 0.17
CA SER A 371 19.03 -20.70 0.42
C SER A 371 20.18 -20.40 1.37
N ASP A 372 20.32 -21.18 2.44
CA ASP A 372 21.45 -21.08 3.37
C ASP A 372 22.00 -22.48 3.68
N GLU A 373 23.32 -22.56 3.81
CA GLU A 373 24.04 -23.82 3.98
C GLU A 373 24.77 -23.83 5.32
N HIS A 374 24.44 -24.79 6.18
CA HIS A 374 25.07 -24.94 7.49
C HIS A 374 25.93 -26.20 7.56
N LEU A 375 27.23 -26.00 7.77
CA LEU A 375 28.19 -27.08 7.99
C LEU A 375 28.27 -27.44 9.47
N LEU A 376 27.91 -28.67 9.80
CA LEU A 376 28.04 -29.26 11.13
C LEU A 376 29.22 -30.23 11.13
N LYS A 377 30.16 -30.07 12.05
CA LYS A 377 31.33 -30.92 12.20
C LYS A 377 31.14 -31.90 13.34
N PHE A 378 31.30 -33.17 13.04
CA PHE A 378 31.26 -34.26 14.01
C PHE A 378 32.64 -34.85 14.18
N THR A 379 33.15 -34.85 15.41
CA THR A 379 34.40 -35.53 15.78
C THR A 379 34.04 -36.83 16.47
N VAL A 380 34.42 -37.96 15.86
CA VAL A 380 34.27 -39.29 16.44
C VAL A 380 35.56 -39.66 17.18
N GLU A 381 35.45 -39.96 18.47
CA GLU A 381 36.58 -40.37 19.34
C GLU A 381 36.63 -41.87 19.63
#